data_AF-A0A4S2CZR7-F1
#
_entry.id   AF-A0A4S2CZR7-F1
#
_cell.length_a   1.000
_cell.length_b   1.000
_cell.length_c   1.000
_cell.angle_alpha   90.00
_cell.angle_beta   90.00
_cell.angle_gamma   90.00
#
_symmetry.space_group_name_H-M   'P 1'
#
loop_
_entity.id
_entity.type
_entity.pdbx_description
1 polymer ?
#
loop_
_entity_poly.entity_id
_entity_poly.type
_entity_poly.pdbx_seq_one_letter_code
_entity_poly.pdbx_strand_id
1 'polypeptide(L)'
;MTVTLAGRTITDPAQLSPRCQQVLRFIDGGPEWLAWALASTSRRYAFADETLLLETVQSGLHASPLTLLPRLMTRISPVKLMTLGPNDLDLLARYEAGEHDDVLDAQIHRIRTDHYLADMAYLMTGTLGLREFQLETSPLFQCMDFGESLALAETVIACPTLGIPLDVIKEAGAFAAAQARTPVEFGDYLRLYARCASSASTPEGREQAATATMQALLPALLGALDCPQVDGLPSPVEVAASLATWLQDRPVGFDRISLAAQQVAANTSGDLADPPVAAAAATAYLDRARAFLTAHRPTQGRLAQDGRRGTFQIDADGVRAVLQVDHGVVSLQFFGPAPTAGVAPEAPPA
;
A
#
# COMPACT_ATOMS: atom_id res chain seq x y z
N MET A 1 -9.56 32.71 -20.29
CA MET A 1 -8.55 32.38 -19.26
C MET A 1 -9.16 31.26 -18.46
N THR A 2 -8.77 30.04 -18.77
CA THR A 2 -9.66 28.89 -18.62
C THR A 2 -8.99 27.74 -17.88
N VAL A 3 -7.66 27.67 -17.93
CA VAL A 3 -6.86 26.79 -17.08
C VAL A 3 -5.77 27.62 -16.39
N THR A 4 -5.73 27.54 -15.07
CA THR A 4 -4.71 28.18 -14.22
C THR A 4 -3.98 27.08 -13.45
N LEU A 5 -2.65 27.13 -13.44
CA LEU A 5 -1.80 26.11 -12.83
C LEU A 5 -0.77 26.80 -11.94
N ALA A 6 -0.78 26.52 -10.63
CA ALA A 6 0.08 27.19 -9.65
C ALA A 6 0.01 28.74 -9.76
N GLY A 7 -1.19 29.28 -10.00
CA GLY A 7 -1.41 30.72 -10.22
C GLY A 7 -1.05 31.24 -11.62
N ARG A 8 -0.53 30.41 -12.52
CA ARG A 8 -0.14 30.79 -13.89
C ARG A 8 -1.22 30.46 -14.93
N THR A 9 -1.47 31.44 -15.80
CA THR A 9 -1.99 31.33 -17.17
C THR A 9 -1.51 30.15 -18.00
N ILE A 10 -2.26 29.05 -18.19
CA ILE A 10 -1.96 28.11 -19.29
C ILE A 10 -2.83 28.43 -20.51
N THR A 11 -2.18 28.61 -21.66
CA THR A 11 -2.82 28.90 -22.96
C THR A 11 -2.44 27.90 -24.05
N ASP A 12 -1.38 27.12 -23.85
CA ASP A 12 -0.84 26.14 -24.80
C ASP A 12 -0.39 24.89 -24.03
N PRO A 13 -0.75 23.66 -24.46
CA PRO A 13 -0.25 22.43 -23.84
C PRO A 13 1.28 22.35 -23.70
N ALA A 14 2.03 22.98 -24.61
CA ALA A 14 3.50 23.01 -24.55
C ALA A 14 4.06 23.77 -23.32
N GLN A 15 3.22 24.51 -22.59
CA GLN A 15 3.58 25.20 -21.35
C GLN A 15 3.59 24.29 -20.12
N LEU A 16 3.04 23.07 -20.24
CA LEU A 16 3.18 22.01 -19.24
C LEU A 16 4.57 21.39 -19.30
N SER A 17 5.03 20.79 -18.21
CA SER A 17 6.29 20.05 -18.21
C SER A 17 6.25 18.89 -19.22
N PRO A 18 7.38 18.50 -19.83
CA PRO A 18 7.43 17.36 -20.74
C PRO A 18 6.87 16.08 -20.12
N ARG A 19 7.14 15.88 -18.81
CA ARG A 19 6.59 14.77 -18.05
C ARG A 19 5.06 14.83 -17.96
N CYS A 20 4.50 15.98 -17.61
CA CYS A 20 3.04 16.14 -17.55
C CYS A 20 2.40 15.90 -18.92
N GLN A 21 3.00 16.40 -20.01
CA GLN A 21 2.51 16.16 -21.36
C GLN A 21 2.52 14.67 -21.71
N GLN A 22 3.57 13.96 -21.33
CA GLN A 22 3.67 12.52 -21.55
C GLN A 22 2.66 11.72 -20.72
N VAL A 23 2.52 12.05 -19.43
CA VAL A 23 1.54 11.39 -18.56
C VAL A 23 0.10 11.64 -19.02
N LEU A 24 -0.20 12.85 -19.51
CA LEU A 24 -1.50 13.18 -20.07
C LEU A 24 -1.88 12.25 -21.23
N ARG A 25 -0.91 11.77 -22.01
CA ARG A 25 -1.16 10.83 -23.13
C ARG A 25 -1.48 9.41 -22.69
N PHE A 26 -1.19 9.04 -21.44
CA PHE A 26 -1.64 7.76 -20.85
C PHE A 26 -3.08 7.83 -20.32
N ILE A 27 -3.69 9.02 -20.27
CA ILE A 27 -5.10 9.19 -19.95
C ILE A 27 -5.88 9.16 -21.26
N ASP A 28 -6.79 8.19 -21.41
CA ASP A 28 -7.68 8.13 -22.56
C ASP A 28 -8.53 9.42 -22.64
N GLY A 29 -8.44 10.16 -23.74
CA GLY A 29 -9.05 11.48 -23.91
C GLY A 29 -8.35 12.65 -23.19
N GLY A 30 -7.19 12.42 -22.56
CA GLY A 30 -6.46 13.45 -21.80
C GLY A 30 -6.03 14.65 -22.65
N PRO A 31 -5.33 14.47 -23.77
CA PRO A 31 -4.94 15.58 -24.67
C PRO A 31 -6.15 16.36 -25.21
N GLU A 32 -7.22 15.66 -25.59
CA GLU A 32 -8.47 16.23 -26.09
C GLU A 32 -9.16 17.08 -25.02
N TRP A 33 -9.21 16.58 -23.78
CA TRP A 33 -9.76 17.32 -22.65
C TRP A 33 -8.99 18.62 -22.42
N LEU A 34 -7.65 18.58 -22.45
CA LEU A 34 -6.83 19.77 -22.25
C LEU A 34 -7.05 20.79 -23.38
N ALA A 35 -7.06 20.33 -24.63
CA ALA A 35 -7.33 21.19 -25.78
C ALA A 35 -8.70 21.87 -25.67
N TRP A 36 -9.74 21.11 -25.30
CA TRP A 36 -11.08 21.65 -25.05
C TRP A 36 -11.11 22.64 -23.88
N ALA A 37 -10.44 22.32 -22.77
CA ALA A 37 -10.39 23.17 -21.58
C ALA A 37 -9.66 24.49 -21.85
N LEU A 38 -8.63 24.51 -22.70
CA LEU A 38 -7.94 25.74 -23.10
C LEU A 38 -8.79 26.59 -24.05
N ALA A 39 -9.55 25.97 -24.94
CA ALA A 39 -10.42 26.65 -25.90
C ALA A 39 -11.73 27.20 -25.28
N SER A 40 -12.18 26.64 -24.15
CA SER A 40 -13.41 27.09 -23.50
C SER A 40 -13.29 28.53 -22.99
N THR A 41 -14.33 29.34 -23.12
CA THR A 41 -14.35 30.73 -22.62
C THR A 41 -15.26 30.92 -21.40
N SER A 42 -16.09 29.91 -21.10
CA SER A 42 -17.13 29.96 -20.06
C SER A 42 -16.76 29.22 -18.77
N ARG A 43 -15.74 28.35 -18.81
CA ARG A 43 -15.29 27.56 -17.65
C ARG A 43 -13.97 28.11 -17.11
N ARG A 44 -13.68 27.86 -15.84
CA ARG A 44 -12.39 28.21 -15.24
C ARG A 44 -11.95 27.04 -14.37
N TYR A 45 -10.82 26.45 -14.74
CA TYR A 45 -10.14 25.40 -14.01
C TYR A 45 -8.92 26.01 -13.34
N ALA A 46 -8.74 25.72 -12.06
CA ALA A 46 -7.58 26.15 -11.29
C ALA A 46 -7.01 24.95 -10.55
N PHE A 47 -5.72 24.72 -10.74
CA PHE A 47 -4.98 23.60 -10.17
C PHE A 47 -3.79 24.13 -9.37
N ALA A 48 -3.52 23.52 -8.23
CA ALA A 48 -2.35 23.86 -7.42
C ALA A 48 -1.04 23.48 -8.13
N ASP A 49 -1.03 22.34 -8.82
CA ASP A 49 0.11 21.80 -9.56
C ASP A 49 -0.33 20.85 -10.69
N GLU A 50 0.64 20.32 -11.44
CA GLU A 50 0.41 19.42 -12.58
C GLU A 50 -0.13 18.06 -12.17
N THR A 51 0.19 17.62 -10.96
CA THR A 51 -0.28 16.35 -10.40
C THR A 51 -1.79 16.40 -10.19
N LEU A 52 -2.29 17.48 -9.57
CA LEU A 52 -3.72 17.70 -9.35
C LEU A 52 -4.46 17.91 -10.67
N LEU A 53 -3.84 18.54 -11.67
CA LEU A 53 -4.38 18.62 -13.02
C LEU A 53 -4.63 17.21 -13.57
N LEU A 54 -3.62 16.35 -13.60
CA LEU A 54 -3.71 15.00 -14.17
C LEU A 54 -4.73 14.12 -13.42
N GLU A 55 -4.74 14.18 -12.10
CA GLU A 55 -5.72 13.50 -11.26
C GLU A 55 -7.16 13.93 -11.58
N THR A 56 -7.37 15.24 -11.74
CA THR A 56 -8.69 15.80 -12.06
C THR A 56 -9.13 15.43 -13.47
N VAL A 57 -8.22 15.44 -14.44
CA VAL A 57 -8.52 15.03 -15.82
C VAL A 57 -8.98 13.57 -15.85
N GLN A 58 -8.20 12.67 -15.22
CA GLN A 58 -8.52 11.25 -15.16
C GLN A 58 -9.85 10.99 -14.44
N SER A 59 -10.03 11.56 -13.25
CA SER A 59 -11.26 11.40 -12.48
C SER A 59 -12.47 12.04 -13.15
N GLY A 60 -12.29 13.17 -13.83
CA GLY A 60 -13.35 13.91 -14.51
C GLY A 60 -13.82 13.24 -15.81
N LEU A 61 -12.92 12.61 -16.55
CA LEU A 61 -13.26 11.86 -17.77
C LEU A 61 -13.86 10.49 -17.46
N HIS A 62 -13.32 9.78 -16.46
CA HIS A 62 -13.57 8.34 -16.28
C HIS A 62 -14.22 7.96 -14.97
N ALA A 63 -14.45 8.92 -14.06
CA ALA A 63 -14.95 8.66 -12.69
C ALA A 63 -14.10 7.62 -11.92
N SER A 64 -12.80 7.53 -12.25
CA SER A 64 -11.82 6.62 -11.65
C SER A 64 -10.51 7.37 -11.45
N PRO A 65 -9.84 7.23 -10.29
CA PRO A 65 -8.53 7.85 -10.05
C PRO A 65 -7.39 7.14 -10.79
N LEU A 66 -7.64 5.94 -11.33
CA LEU A 66 -6.65 5.13 -12.04
C LEU A 66 -6.94 5.11 -13.54
N THR A 67 -5.90 5.32 -14.34
CA THR A 67 -5.92 4.98 -15.78
C THR A 67 -5.55 3.51 -15.97
N LEU A 68 -6.07 2.88 -17.02
CA LEU A 68 -5.67 1.55 -17.45
C LEU A 68 -4.65 1.72 -18.58
N LEU A 69 -3.49 1.09 -18.44
CA LEU A 69 -2.52 0.86 -19.51
C LEU A 69 -2.85 -0.50 -20.15
N PRO A 70 -3.54 -0.54 -21.30
CA PRO A 70 -4.18 -1.77 -21.77
C PRO A 70 -3.19 -2.86 -22.15
N ARG A 71 -2.04 -2.58 -22.76
CA ARG A 71 -1.09 -3.63 -23.15
C ARG A 71 -0.29 -4.15 -21.97
N LEU A 72 0.05 -3.28 -21.04
CA LEU A 72 0.69 -3.61 -19.77
C LEU A 72 -0.26 -4.30 -18.78
N MET A 73 -1.57 -4.31 -19.07
CA MET A 73 -2.60 -4.83 -18.17
C MET A 73 -2.46 -4.24 -16.76
N THR A 74 -2.14 -2.94 -16.67
CA THR A 74 -1.78 -2.29 -15.39
C THR A 74 -2.69 -1.10 -15.13
N ARG A 75 -3.31 -1.05 -13.95
CA ARG A 75 -4.10 0.11 -13.49
C ARG A 75 -3.24 1.02 -12.64
N ILE A 76 -3.01 2.26 -13.03
CA ILE A 76 -2.06 3.14 -12.36
C ILE A 76 -2.61 4.56 -12.26
N SER A 77 -2.32 5.24 -11.16
CA SER A 77 -2.67 6.65 -11.03
C SER A 77 -1.75 7.52 -11.90
N PRO A 78 -2.27 8.54 -12.60
CA PRO A 78 -1.44 9.56 -13.25
C PRO A 78 -0.46 10.23 -12.28
N VAL A 79 -0.83 10.36 -11.01
CA VAL A 79 0.04 10.89 -9.95
C VAL A 79 1.25 9.99 -9.74
N LYS A 80 1.07 8.66 -9.77
CA LYS A 80 2.18 7.69 -9.74
C LYS A 80 3.05 7.80 -10.98
N LEU A 81 2.47 7.93 -12.18
CA LEU A 81 3.23 8.09 -13.42
C LEU A 81 4.15 9.33 -13.39
N MET A 82 3.74 10.41 -12.71
CA MET A 82 4.58 11.60 -12.52
C MET A 82 5.85 11.34 -11.66
N THR A 83 5.92 10.22 -10.95
CA THR A 83 7.11 9.82 -10.17
C THR A 83 8.14 9.03 -11.01
N LEU A 84 7.77 8.55 -12.19
CA LEU A 84 8.67 7.79 -13.07
C LEU A 84 9.65 8.71 -13.80
N GLY A 85 10.81 8.13 -14.16
CA GLY A 85 11.80 8.81 -15.00
C GLY A 85 11.29 8.99 -16.44
N PRO A 86 11.79 9.99 -17.18
CA PRO A 86 11.37 10.22 -18.57
C PRO A 86 11.64 9.00 -19.47
N ASN A 87 12.78 8.33 -19.29
CA ASN A 87 13.10 7.12 -20.04
C ASN A 87 12.11 5.99 -19.77
N ASP A 88 11.68 5.81 -18.51
CA ASP A 88 10.71 4.77 -18.15
C ASP A 88 9.35 5.08 -18.80
N LEU A 89 8.91 6.34 -18.75
CA LEU A 89 7.67 6.77 -19.40
C LEU A 89 7.73 6.58 -20.93
N ASP A 90 8.89 6.80 -21.57
CA ASP A 90 9.06 6.59 -23.02
C ASP A 90 8.95 5.11 -23.36
N LEU A 91 9.56 4.23 -22.55
CA LEU A 91 9.47 2.79 -22.73
C LEU A 91 8.03 2.28 -22.54
N LEU A 92 7.32 2.77 -21.51
CA LEU A 92 5.91 2.45 -21.30
C LEU A 92 5.06 2.90 -22.49
N ALA A 93 5.32 4.09 -23.05
CA ALA A 93 4.58 4.63 -24.19
C ALA A 93 4.80 3.80 -25.47
N ARG A 94 6.05 3.39 -25.74
CA ARG A 94 6.40 2.51 -26.86
C ARG A 94 5.71 1.15 -26.74
N TYR A 95 5.76 0.55 -25.55
CA TYR A 95 5.09 -0.72 -25.28
C TYR A 95 3.57 -0.61 -25.46
N GLU A 96 2.94 0.46 -24.95
CA GLU A 96 1.50 0.70 -25.14
C GLU A 96 1.11 1.00 -26.59
N ALA A 97 2.03 1.55 -27.40
CA ALA A 97 1.84 1.71 -28.84
C ALA A 97 1.90 0.36 -29.60
N GLY A 98 2.33 -0.73 -28.94
CA GLY A 98 2.43 -2.06 -29.51
C GLY A 98 3.79 -2.42 -30.07
N GLU A 99 4.82 -1.65 -29.74
CA GLU A 99 6.21 -2.10 -29.95
C GLU A 99 6.51 -3.23 -28.96
N HIS A 100 7.05 -4.33 -29.47
CA HIS A 100 7.46 -5.49 -28.69
C HIS A 100 8.74 -6.08 -29.27
N ASP A 101 9.73 -6.25 -28.39
CA ASP A 101 10.98 -6.98 -28.64
C ASP A 101 11.54 -7.44 -27.30
N ASP A 102 12.42 -8.45 -27.32
CA ASP A 102 12.95 -9.06 -26.08
C ASP A 102 13.62 -8.05 -25.14
N VAL A 103 14.23 -6.99 -25.69
CA VAL A 103 14.92 -5.97 -24.89
C VAL A 103 13.90 -5.04 -24.23
N LEU A 104 12.90 -4.59 -24.97
CA LEU A 104 11.82 -3.77 -24.45
C LEU A 104 11.03 -4.53 -23.38
N ASP A 105 10.70 -5.80 -23.62
CA ASP A 105 9.96 -6.63 -22.65
C ASP A 105 10.74 -6.78 -21.33
N ALA A 106 12.06 -7.02 -21.41
CA ALA A 106 12.93 -7.07 -20.24
C ALA A 106 13.01 -5.72 -19.50
N GLN A 107 13.03 -4.60 -20.23
CA GLN A 107 13.02 -3.26 -19.66
C GLN A 107 11.70 -2.94 -18.96
N ILE A 108 10.56 -3.34 -19.53
CA ILE A 108 9.24 -3.20 -18.94
C ILE A 108 9.13 -4.03 -17.66
N HIS A 109 9.63 -5.27 -17.68
CA HIS A 109 9.68 -6.12 -16.48
C HIS A 109 10.51 -5.47 -15.36
N ARG A 110 11.66 -4.88 -15.71
CA ARG A 110 12.45 -4.10 -14.76
C ARG A 110 11.67 -2.92 -14.20
N ILE A 111 11.02 -2.11 -15.05
CA ILE A 111 10.22 -0.95 -14.60
C ILE A 111 9.14 -1.40 -13.62
N ARG A 112 8.43 -2.49 -13.92
CA ARG A 112 7.42 -3.04 -13.01
C ARG A 112 8.00 -3.42 -11.66
N THR A 113 9.18 -4.04 -11.65
CA THR A 113 9.87 -4.43 -10.41
C THR A 113 10.35 -3.22 -9.61
N ASP A 114 11.09 -2.31 -10.25
CA ASP A 114 11.69 -1.13 -9.62
C ASP A 114 10.61 -0.19 -9.04
N HIS A 115 9.45 -0.10 -9.70
CA HIS A 115 8.35 0.80 -9.31
C HIS A 115 7.18 0.10 -8.61
N TYR A 116 7.26 -1.21 -8.37
CA TYR A 116 6.23 -2.03 -7.72
C TYR A 116 4.87 -1.93 -8.42
N LEU A 117 4.87 -2.16 -9.74
CA LEU A 117 3.66 -2.12 -10.56
C LEU A 117 3.07 -3.52 -10.73
N ALA A 118 1.96 -3.74 -10.02
CA ALA A 118 1.11 -4.90 -10.15
C ALA A 118 0.24 -4.80 -11.41
N ASP A 119 0.27 -5.84 -12.24
CA ASP A 119 -0.64 -6.01 -13.36
C ASP A 119 -1.90 -6.79 -12.92
N MET A 120 -2.81 -6.99 -13.86
CA MET A 120 -4.02 -7.76 -13.62
C MET A 120 -3.73 -9.23 -13.27
N ALA A 121 -2.62 -9.81 -13.74
CA ALA A 121 -2.24 -11.19 -13.41
C ALA A 121 -1.86 -11.30 -11.93
N TYR A 122 -1.06 -10.36 -11.42
CA TYR A 122 -0.73 -10.24 -10.00
C TYR A 122 -1.98 -10.14 -9.13
N LEU A 123 -2.90 -9.23 -9.48
CA LEU A 123 -4.14 -9.04 -8.73
C LEU A 123 -5.02 -10.30 -8.75
N MET A 124 -5.01 -11.06 -9.86
CA MET A 124 -5.75 -12.31 -9.99
C MET A 124 -5.26 -13.40 -9.03
N THR A 125 -4.00 -13.37 -8.60
CA THR A 125 -3.47 -14.29 -7.58
C THR A 125 -4.30 -14.24 -6.29
N GLY A 126 -4.78 -13.06 -5.89
CA GLY A 126 -5.67 -12.92 -4.74
C GLY A 126 -6.97 -13.74 -4.91
N THR A 127 -7.66 -13.56 -6.04
CA THR A 127 -8.91 -14.27 -6.37
C THR A 127 -8.71 -15.77 -6.50
N LEU A 128 -7.58 -16.21 -7.09
CA LEU A 128 -7.25 -17.64 -7.17
C LEU A 128 -6.98 -18.23 -5.79
N GLY A 129 -6.29 -17.49 -4.92
CA GLY A 129 -6.06 -17.88 -3.53
C GLY A 129 -7.37 -18.03 -2.74
N LEU A 130 -8.35 -17.15 -2.94
CA LEU A 130 -9.66 -17.29 -2.31
C LEU A 130 -10.36 -18.60 -2.68
N ARG A 131 -10.26 -19.06 -3.93
CA ARG A 131 -10.81 -20.37 -4.33
C ARG A 131 -10.08 -21.52 -3.64
N GLU A 132 -8.76 -21.43 -3.51
CA GLU A 132 -7.98 -22.44 -2.78
C GLU A 132 -8.37 -22.50 -1.30
N PHE A 133 -8.70 -21.35 -0.71
CA PHE A 133 -9.18 -21.20 0.66
C PHE A 133 -10.69 -21.48 0.82
N GLN A 134 -11.43 -21.71 -0.27
CA GLN A 134 -12.89 -21.90 -0.28
C GLN A 134 -13.67 -20.68 0.21
N LEU A 135 -13.19 -19.48 -0.09
CA LEU A 135 -13.73 -18.18 0.31
C LEU A 135 -14.25 -17.36 -0.86
N GLU A 136 -14.33 -17.91 -2.07
CA GLU A 136 -14.72 -17.19 -3.29
C GLU A 136 -16.15 -16.62 -3.24
N THR A 137 -17.01 -17.19 -2.40
CA THR A 137 -18.40 -16.71 -2.19
C THR A 137 -18.53 -15.79 -0.97
N SER A 138 -17.44 -15.53 -0.24
CA SER A 138 -17.49 -14.65 0.93
C SER A 138 -17.88 -13.23 0.52
N PRO A 139 -18.83 -12.58 1.22
CA PRO A 139 -19.23 -11.21 0.93
C PRO A 139 -18.09 -10.21 1.17
N LEU A 140 -17.08 -10.57 1.98
CA LEU A 140 -15.93 -9.74 2.29
C LEU A 140 -15.14 -9.30 1.04
N PHE A 141 -15.18 -10.09 -0.04
CA PHE A 141 -14.34 -9.89 -1.22
C PHE A 141 -15.12 -9.50 -2.50
N GLN A 142 -16.43 -9.24 -2.41
CA GLN A 142 -17.26 -9.04 -3.60
C GLN A 142 -17.15 -7.64 -4.22
N CYS A 143 -16.73 -6.63 -3.44
CA CYS A 143 -16.67 -5.23 -3.87
C CYS A 143 -15.32 -4.59 -3.57
N MET A 144 -14.22 -5.28 -3.87
CA MET A 144 -12.88 -4.79 -3.58
C MET A 144 -12.50 -3.62 -4.47
N ASP A 145 -11.92 -2.60 -3.86
CA ASP A 145 -11.18 -1.59 -4.62
C ASP A 145 -9.80 -2.12 -5.08
N PHE A 146 -9.04 -1.25 -5.74
CA PHE A 146 -7.70 -1.61 -6.21
C PHE A 146 -6.73 -1.91 -5.06
N GLY A 147 -6.78 -1.12 -3.98
CA GLY A 147 -5.88 -1.28 -2.84
C GLY A 147 -6.17 -2.56 -2.06
N GLU A 148 -7.45 -2.91 -1.90
CA GLU A 148 -7.90 -4.16 -1.30
C GLU A 148 -7.54 -5.38 -2.15
N SER A 149 -7.70 -5.29 -3.48
CA SER A 149 -7.29 -6.35 -4.40
C SER A 149 -5.77 -6.59 -4.34
N LEU A 150 -4.99 -5.52 -4.24
CA LEU A 150 -3.54 -5.59 -4.09
C LEU A 150 -3.15 -6.23 -2.75
N ALA A 151 -3.75 -5.80 -1.64
CA ALA A 151 -3.49 -6.35 -0.31
C ALA A 151 -3.85 -7.84 -0.20
N LEU A 152 -4.93 -8.27 -0.87
CA LEU A 152 -5.31 -9.67 -0.95
C LEU A 152 -4.27 -10.48 -1.74
N ALA A 153 -3.83 -10.00 -2.91
CA ALA A 153 -2.79 -10.66 -3.69
C ALA A 153 -1.49 -10.81 -2.89
N GLU A 154 -1.03 -9.74 -2.23
CA GLU A 154 0.15 -9.76 -1.36
C GLU A 154 -0.01 -10.76 -0.20
N THR A 155 -1.20 -10.86 0.38
CA THR A 155 -1.50 -11.82 1.45
C THR A 155 -1.36 -13.25 0.95
N VAL A 156 -1.99 -13.58 -0.19
CA VAL A 156 -1.93 -14.93 -0.77
C VAL A 156 -0.50 -15.30 -1.17
N ILE A 157 0.24 -14.37 -1.77
CA ILE A 157 1.65 -14.57 -2.17
C ILE A 157 2.55 -14.79 -0.96
N ALA A 158 2.27 -14.14 0.17
CA ALA A 158 3.05 -14.32 1.39
C ALA A 158 2.76 -15.65 2.10
N CYS A 159 1.63 -16.33 1.85
CA CYS A 159 1.23 -17.55 2.57
C CYS A 159 2.30 -18.66 2.58
N PRO A 160 2.98 -19.01 1.48
CA PRO A 160 4.06 -20.01 1.49
C PRO A 160 5.21 -19.69 2.45
N THR A 161 5.45 -18.40 2.73
CA THR A 161 6.53 -17.95 3.64
C THR A 161 6.20 -18.13 5.12
N LEU A 162 4.94 -18.45 5.45
CA LEU A 162 4.50 -18.66 6.83
C LEU A 162 5.03 -19.98 7.43
N GLY A 163 5.53 -20.90 6.60
CA GLY A 163 6.12 -22.17 7.06
C GLY A 163 5.13 -23.11 7.74
N ILE A 164 3.82 -22.94 7.50
CA ILE A 164 2.76 -23.80 8.03
C ILE A 164 2.09 -24.60 6.89
N PRO A 165 1.55 -25.79 7.18
CA PRO A 165 0.85 -26.62 6.19
C PRO A 165 -0.35 -25.90 5.54
N LEU A 166 -0.66 -26.26 4.28
CA LEU A 166 -1.73 -25.61 3.52
C LEU A 166 -3.12 -25.77 4.17
N ASP A 167 -3.41 -26.91 4.78
CA ASP A 167 -4.63 -27.13 5.57
C ASP A 167 -4.75 -26.13 6.72
N VAL A 168 -3.66 -25.84 7.42
CA VAL A 168 -3.61 -24.83 8.48
C VAL A 168 -3.77 -23.41 7.92
N ILE A 169 -3.29 -23.14 6.70
CA ILE A 169 -3.53 -21.86 6.00
C ILE A 169 -5.01 -21.70 5.66
N LYS A 170 -5.69 -22.78 5.25
CA LYS A 170 -7.15 -22.76 4.99
C LYS A 170 -7.95 -22.51 6.27
N GLU A 171 -7.56 -23.15 7.38
CA GLU A 171 -8.11 -22.86 8.72
C GLU A 171 -7.93 -21.37 9.08
N ALA A 172 -6.70 -20.85 8.90
CA ALA A 172 -6.39 -19.44 9.15
C ALA A 172 -7.22 -18.50 8.27
N GLY A 173 -7.44 -18.85 7.01
CA GLY A 173 -8.31 -18.12 6.08
C GLY A 173 -9.77 -18.10 6.54
N ALA A 174 -10.33 -19.25 6.93
CA ALA A 174 -11.69 -19.32 7.44
C ALA A 174 -11.87 -18.49 8.72
N PHE A 175 -10.93 -18.59 9.66
CA PHE A 175 -10.89 -17.76 10.86
C PHE A 175 -10.84 -16.26 10.51
N ALA A 176 -9.88 -15.86 9.67
CA ALA A 176 -9.68 -14.47 9.29
C ALA A 176 -10.91 -13.88 8.59
N ALA A 177 -11.56 -14.64 7.70
CA ALA A 177 -12.78 -14.22 7.02
C ALA A 177 -13.96 -14.00 7.98
N ALA A 178 -14.03 -14.75 9.08
CA ALA A 178 -15.05 -14.55 10.11
C ALA A 178 -14.80 -13.29 10.96
N GLN A 179 -13.53 -12.96 11.23
CA GLN A 179 -13.16 -11.82 12.08
C GLN A 179 -13.09 -10.49 11.33
N ALA A 180 -12.59 -10.50 10.09
CA ALA A 180 -12.33 -9.30 9.31
C ALA A 180 -13.61 -8.53 8.92
N ARG A 181 -13.44 -7.23 8.74
CA ARG A 181 -14.44 -6.31 8.15
C ARG A 181 -13.99 -5.74 6.82
N THR A 182 -12.71 -5.88 6.47
CA THR A 182 -12.16 -5.53 5.15
C THR A 182 -11.20 -6.64 4.64
N PRO A 183 -10.95 -6.72 3.33
CA PRO A 183 -9.93 -7.62 2.77
C PRO A 183 -8.52 -7.40 3.32
N VAL A 184 -8.20 -6.17 3.74
CA VAL A 184 -6.89 -5.85 4.35
C VAL A 184 -6.78 -6.49 5.74
N GLU A 185 -7.83 -6.40 6.56
CA GLU A 185 -7.88 -7.05 7.88
C GLU A 185 -7.80 -8.58 7.78
N PHE A 186 -8.34 -9.18 6.72
CA PHE A 186 -8.22 -10.62 6.47
C PHE A 186 -6.77 -11.06 6.46
N GLY A 187 -5.88 -10.33 5.79
CA GLY A 187 -4.46 -10.65 5.76
C GLY A 187 -3.78 -10.50 7.13
N ASP A 188 -4.22 -9.56 7.95
CA ASP A 188 -3.68 -9.38 9.30
C ASP A 188 -4.09 -10.54 10.22
N TYR A 189 -5.39 -10.89 10.24
CA TYR A 189 -5.90 -11.99 11.07
C TYR A 189 -5.41 -13.36 10.62
N LEU A 190 -5.20 -13.58 9.31
CA LEU A 190 -4.61 -14.81 8.79
C LEU A 190 -3.20 -15.00 9.35
N ARG A 191 -2.37 -13.94 9.31
CA ARG A 191 -1.00 -13.96 9.85
C ARG A 191 -0.98 -14.10 11.38
N LEU A 192 -1.94 -13.48 12.09
CA LEU A 192 -2.10 -13.65 13.53
C LEU A 192 -2.45 -15.11 13.88
N TYR A 193 -3.38 -15.73 13.17
CA TYR A 193 -3.70 -17.14 13.36
C TYR A 193 -2.47 -18.02 13.08
N ALA A 194 -1.77 -17.78 11.97
CA ALA A 194 -0.58 -18.54 11.61
C ALA A 194 0.50 -18.47 12.70
N ARG A 195 0.65 -17.32 13.37
CA ARG A 195 1.56 -17.15 14.51
C ARG A 195 1.16 -18.00 15.73
N CYS A 196 -0.12 -18.22 15.93
CA CYS A 196 -0.67 -19.07 17.00
C CYS A 196 -0.74 -20.55 16.61
N ALA A 197 -0.57 -20.92 15.34
CA ALA A 197 -0.80 -22.29 14.87
C ALA A 197 0.05 -23.35 15.59
N SER A 198 1.24 -23.00 16.08
CA SER A 198 2.11 -23.92 16.82
C SER A 198 1.71 -24.13 18.28
N SER A 199 0.75 -23.38 18.82
CA SER A 199 0.36 -23.47 20.24
C SER A 199 -0.59 -24.63 20.54
N ALA A 200 -1.16 -25.28 19.51
CA ALA A 200 -2.09 -26.38 19.67
C ALA A 200 -2.00 -27.37 18.49
N SER A 201 -2.31 -28.64 18.76
CA SER A 201 -2.25 -29.73 17.78
C SER A 201 -3.56 -29.92 16.99
N THR A 202 -4.69 -29.40 17.46
CA THR A 202 -6.01 -29.54 16.80
C THR A 202 -6.48 -28.22 16.18
N PRO A 203 -7.29 -28.26 15.12
CA PRO A 203 -7.87 -27.04 14.52
C PRO A 203 -8.61 -26.17 15.54
N GLU A 204 -9.44 -26.78 16.38
CA GLU A 204 -10.23 -26.08 17.40
C GLU A 204 -9.32 -25.41 18.45
N GLY A 205 -8.24 -26.10 18.83
CA GLY A 205 -7.27 -25.54 19.78
C GLY A 205 -6.49 -24.36 19.20
N ARG A 206 -6.13 -24.43 17.91
CA ARG A 206 -5.47 -23.31 17.20
C ARG A 206 -6.39 -22.11 17.07
N GLU A 207 -7.65 -22.34 16.71
CA GLU A 207 -8.67 -21.29 16.64
C GLU A 207 -8.92 -20.64 18.00
N GLN A 208 -9.02 -21.44 19.07
CA GLN A 208 -9.20 -20.94 20.42
C GLN A 208 -7.99 -20.11 20.86
N ALA A 209 -6.76 -20.53 20.55
CA ALA A 209 -5.55 -19.79 20.88
C ALA A 209 -5.45 -18.46 20.11
N ALA A 210 -5.77 -18.46 18.81
CA ALA A 210 -5.82 -17.25 18.00
C ALA A 210 -6.91 -16.28 18.50
N THR A 211 -8.08 -16.81 18.84
CA THR A 211 -9.20 -16.03 19.40
C THR A 211 -8.83 -15.38 20.74
N ALA A 212 -8.25 -16.15 21.67
CA ALA A 212 -7.84 -15.65 22.98
C ALA A 212 -6.75 -14.57 22.85
N THR A 213 -5.75 -14.81 22.00
CA THR A 213 -4.70 -13.83 21.70
C THR A 213 -5.27 -12.53 21.13
N MET A 214 -6.17 -12.64 20.15
CA MET A 214 -6.85 -11.48 19.56
C MET A 214 -7.67 -10.71 20.61
N GLN A 215 -8.48 -11.40 21.42
CA GLN A 215 -9.32 -10.77 22.45
C GLN A 215 -8.51 -10.09 23.56
N ALA A 216 -7.32 -10.57 23.87
CA ALA A 216 -6.42 -9.95 24.82
C ALA A 216 -5.68 -8.73 24.24
N LEU A 217 -5.22 -8.81 22.98
CA LEU A 217 -4.45 -7.75 22.33
C LEU A 217 -5.30 -6.55 21.89
N LEU A 218 -6.48 -6.78 21.31
CA LEU A 218 -7.29 -5.69 20.73
C LEU A 218 -7.58 -4.58 21.75
N PRO A 219 -8.08 -4.85 22.97
CA PRO A 219 -8.32 -3.79 23.95
C PRO A 219 -7.05 -3.04 24.37
N ALA A 220 -5.91 -3.75 24.47
CA ALA A 220 -4.63 -3.16 24.85
C ALA A 220 -4.06 -2.23 23.77
N LEU A 221 -4.50 -2.38 22.51
CA LEU A 221 -3.99 -1.65 21.35
C LEU A 221 -4.91 -0.52 20.87
N LEU A 222 -6.02 -0.23 21.55
CA LEU A 222 -6.90 0.87 21.19
C LEU A 222 -6.17 2.23 21.17
N GLY A 223 -5.26 2.46 22.14
CA GLY A 223 -4.42 3.66 22.16
C GLY A 223 -3.36 3.71 21.07
N ALA A 224 -3.11 2.61 20.37
CA ALA A 224 -2.17 2.52 19.27
C ALA A 224 -2.80 2.88 17.91
N LEU A 225 -4.04 3.37 17.87
CA LEU A 225 -4.66 3.88 16.65
C LEU A 225 -4.37 5.36 16.41
N ASP A 226 -3.87 6.08 17.42
CA ASP A 226 -3.48 7.47 17.29
C ASP A 226 -2.19 7.60 16.47
N CYS A 227 -2.25 8.43 15.44
CA CYS A 227 -1.16 8.60 14.47
C CYS A 227 -0.92 10.10 14.14
N PRO A 228 0.32 10.50 13.87
CA PRO A 228 0.62 11.83 13.36
C PRO A 228 -0.12 12.11 12.04
N GLN A 229 -0.44 13.38 11.82
CA GLN A 229 -1.11 13.85 10.61
C GLN A 229 -0.16 14.72 9.76
N VAL A 230 -0.37 14.70 8.46
CA VAL A 230 0.34 15.45 7.43
C VAL A 230 -0.63 15.79 6.30
N ASP A 231 -0.37 16.88 5.58
CA ASP A 231 -1.24 17.31 4.49
C ASP A 231 -0.81 16.68 3.15
N GLY A 232 -1.79 16.26 2.35
CA GLY A 232 -1.59 15.82 0.96
C GLY A 232 -0.62 14.65 0.80
N LEU A 233 0.27 14.76 -0.20
CA LEU A 233 1.36 13.82 -0.46
C LEU A 233 2.68 14.41 0.05
N PRO A 234 3.06 14.16 1.31
CA PRO A 234 4.20 14.80 1.93
C PRO A 234 5.53 14.25 1.39
N SER A 235 6.52 15.13 1.35
CA SER A 235 7.93 14.77 1.15
C SER A 235 8.49 14.00 2.36
N PRO A 236 9.59 13.26 2.20
CA PRO A 236 10.26 12.58 3.32
C PRO A 236 10.63 13.53 4.47
N VAL A 237 10.96 14.79 4.16
CA VAL A 237 11.31 15.81 5.16
C VAL A 237 10.09 16.22 5.99
N GLU A 238 8.93 16.40 5.36
CA GLU A 238 7.68 16.74 6.06
C GLU A 238 7.22 15.59 6.97
N VAL A 239 7.31 14.35 6.47
CA VAL A 239 7.04 13.16 7.30
C VAL A 239 8.01 13.08 8.48
N ALA A 240 9.31 13.27 8.25
CA ALA A 240 10.32 13.27 9.30
C ALA A 240 10.07 14.36 10.37
N ALA A 241 9.62 15.55 9.97
CA ALA A 241 9.31 16.65 10.88
C ALA A 241 8.04 16.40 11.71
N SER A 242 6.96 15.93 11.08
CA SER A 242 5.72 15.54 11.78
C SER A 242 5.98 14.42 12.78
N LEU A 243 6.72 13.41 12.34
CA LEU A 243 7.13 12.27 13.17
C LEU A 243 7.99 12.72 14.37
N ALA A 244 8.99 13.57 14.16
CA ALA A 244 9.87 14.04 15.23
C ALA A 244 9.11 14.81 16.32
N THR A 245 8.08 15.57 15.93
CA THR A 245 7.21 16.29 16.87
C THR A 245 6.33 15.31 17.66
N TRP A 246 5.73 14.34 16.97
CA TRP A 246 4.84 13.35 17.58
C TRP A 246 5.55 12.46 18.61
N LEU A 247 6.75 11.97 18.26
CA LEU A 247 7.53 11.02 19.07
C LEU A 247 8.02 11.59 20.41
N GLN A 248 7.89 12.91 20.65
CA GLN A 248 8.25 13.54 21.93
C GLN A 248 7.44 12.98 23.09
N ASP A 249 6.16 12.68 22.88
CA ASP A 249 5.25 12.26 23.93
C ASP A 249 4.52 10.95 23.64
N ARG A 250 4.47 10.50 22.38
CA ARG A 250 3.63 9.38 21.94
C ARG A 250 4.36 8.43 21.00
N PRO A 251 4.11 7.11 21.05
CA PRO A 251 4.53 6.21 19.99
C PRO A 251 3.74 6.47 18.71
N VAL A 252 4.28 6.05 17.56
CA VAL A 252 3.51 6.03 16.30
C VAL A 252 2.61 4.81 16.33
N GLY A 253 1.33 5.03 16.04
CA GLY A 253 0.32 3.99 15.97
C GLY A 253 0.24 3.28 14.61
N PHE A 254 -0.86 2.58 14.43
CA PHE A 254 -1.24 1.83 13.24
C PHE A 254 -2.52 2.43 12.64
N ASP A 255 -2.71 2.26 11.33
CA ASP A 255 -3.94 2.69 10.65
C ASP A 255 -5.15 1.78 11.00
N ARG A 256 -4.88 0.58 11.48
CA ARG A 256 -5.91 -0.40 11.87
C ARG A 256 -5.41 -1.30 13.00
N ILE A 257 -6.36 -1.71 13.85
CA ILE A 257 -6.06 -2.45 15.08
C ILE A 257 -5.67 -3.90 14.81
N SER A 258 -6.17 -4.50 13.72
CA SER A 258 -5.83 -5.84 13.28
C SER A 258 -4.34 -5.95 12.96
N LEU A 259 -3.78 -4.96 12.27
CA LEU A 259 -2.36 -4.89 11.96
C LEU A 259 -1.53 -4.72 13.22
N ALA A 260 -1.95 -3.84 14.13
CA ALA A 260 -1.28 -3.67 15.41
C ALA A 260 -1.19 -5.00 16.18
N ALA A 261 -2.31 -5.73 16.28
CA ALA A 261 -2.36 -7.02 16.96
C ALA A 261 -1.46 -8.06 16.27
N GLN A 262 -1.51 -8.12 14.94
CA GLN A 262 -0.67 -9.01 14.15
C GLN A 262 0.82 -8.71 14.35
N GLN A 263 1.22 -7.43 14.30
CA GLN A 263 2.61 -7.02 14.44
C GLN A 263 3.15 -7.27 15.84
N VAL A 264 2.38 -6.99 16.89
CA VAL A 264 2.75 -7.32 18.26
C VAL A 264 2.88 -8.83 18.42
N ALA A 265 1.90 -9.63 17.95
CA ALA A 265 1.96 -11.08 18.05
C ALA A 265 3.18 -11.69 17.32
N ALA A 266 3.53 -11.15 16.15
CA ALA A 266 4.66 -11.62 15.35
C ALA A 266 6.01 -11.28 15.96
N ASN A 267 6.13 -10.13 16.65
CA ASN A 267 7.42 -9.58 17.09
C ASN A 267 7.61 -9.60 18.62
N THR A 268 6.72 -10.24 19.36
CA THR A 268 6.83 -10.42 20.81
C THR A 268 6.75 -11.88 21.20
N SER A 269 7.14 -12.15 22.45
CA SER A 269 7.17 -13.48 23.05
C SER A 269 6.32 -13.48 24.32
N GLY A 270 5.87 -14.65 24.73
CA GLY A 270 5.00 -14.83 25.90
C GLY A 270 3.63 -15.38 25.50
N ASP A 271 2.84 -15.70 26.52
CA ASP A 271 1.45 -16.12 26.34
C ASP A 271 0.56 -14.89 26.16
N LEU A 272 0.36 -14.50 24.91
CA LEU A 272 -0.45 -13.33 24.56
C LEU A 272 -1.95 -13.54 24.73
N ALA A 273 -2.40 -14.75 25.12
CA ALA A 273 -3.78 -14.97 25.54
C ALA A 273 -4.05 -14.40 26.94
N ASP A 274 -3.01 -14.16 27.75
CA ASP A 274 -3.12 -13.53 29.06
C ASP A 274 -3.14 -11.99 28.95
N PRO A 275 -4.23 -11.29 29.32
CA PRO A 275 -4.37 -9.85 29.08
C PRO A 275 -3.25 -8.95 29.67
N PRO A 276 -2.76 -9.18 30.90
CA PRO A 276 -1.60 -8.44 31.44
C PRO A 276 -0.33 -8.63 30.61
N VAL A 277 -0.07 -9.84 30.11
CA VAL A 277 1.08 -10.14 29.25
C VAL A 277 0.92 -9.46 27.90
N ALA A 278 -0.27 -9.53 27.30
CA ALA A 278 -0.60 -8.86 26.04
C ALA A 278 -0.41 -7.33 26.14
N ALA A 279 -0.88 -6.71 27.22
CA ALA A 279 -0.72 -5.27 27.46
C ALA A 279 0.75 -4.85 27.65
N ALA A 280 1.53 -5.65 28.40
CA ALA A 280 2.95 -5.41 28.57
C ALA A 280 3.72 -5.57 27.25
N ALA A 281 3.39 -6.60 26.46
CA ALA A 281 3.98 -6.85 25.15
C ALA A 281 3.68 -5.72 24.15
N ALA A 282 2.44 -5.26 24.10
CA ALA A 282 2.03 -4.13 23.27
C ALA A 282 2.80 -2.85 23.62
N THR A 283 2.89 -2.52 24.91
CA THR A 283 3.63 -1.34 25.40
C THR A 283 5.11 -1.44 25.02
N ALA A 284 5.75 -2.57 25.31
CA ALA A 284 7.17 -2.77 25.01
C ALA A 284 7.47 -2.72 23.49
N TYR A 285 6.56 -3.24 22.67
CA TYR A 285 6.69 -3.18 21.21
C TYR A 285 6.63 -1.73 20.71
N LEU A 286 5.64 -0.95 21.16
CA LEU A 286 5.45 0.44 20.75
C LEU A 286 6.60 1.33 21.25
N ASP A 287 7.10 1.11 22.46
CA ASP A 287 8.26 1.84 22.99
C ASP A 287 9.53 1.57 22.18
N ARG A 288 9.75 0.33 21.75
CA ARG A 288 10.86 -0.03 20.86
C ARG A 288 10.73 0.65 19.49
N ALA A 289 9.54 0.63 18.90
CA ALA A 289 9.28 1.31 17.63
C ALA A 289 9.53 2.82 17.75
N ARG A 290 9.03 3.44 18.84
CA ARG A 290 9.26 4.85 19.15
C ARG A 290 10.74 5.18 19.30
N ALA A 291 11.49 4.39 20.07
CA ALA A 291 12.93 4.60 20.26
C ALA A 291 13.69 4.52 18.92
N PHE A 292 13.37 3.51 18.10
CA PHE A 292 13.97 3.34 16.77
C PHE A 292 13.68 4.52 15.84
N LEU A 293 12.41 4.93 15.73
CA LEU A 293 12.00 6.06 14.89
C LEU A 293 12.48 7.41 15.43
N THR A 294 12.83 7.50 16.73
CA THR A 294 13.46 8.68 17.32
C THR A 294 14.95 8.77 16.96
N ALA A 295 15.62 7.63 16.77
CA ALA A 295 17.02 7.59 16.33
C ALA A 295 17.17 7.71 14.81
N HIS A 296 16.22 7.20 14.04
CA HIS A 296 16.32 7.08 12.58
C HIS A 296 15.18 7.83 11.89
N ARG A 297 15.49 8.64 10.88
CA ARG A 297 14.51 9.44 10.12
C ARG A 297 14.30 8.87 8.72
N PRO A 298 13.09 8.98 8.17
CA PRO A 298 12.85 8.64 6.77
C PRO A 298 13.59 9.62 5.86
N THR A 299 14.36 9.07 4.90
CA THR A 299 15.12 9.87 3.92
C THR A 299 14.57 9.72 2.50
N GLN A 300 13.85 8.64 2.24
CA GLN A 300 13.24 8.34 0.96
C GLN A 300 11.80 7.89 1.16
N GLY A 301 10.96 8.22 0.18
CA GLY A 301 9.56 7.84 0.13
C GLY A 301 9.23 7.29 -1.25
N ARG A 302 8.28 6.36 -1.30
CA ARG A 302 7.76 5.77 -2.53
C ARG A 302 6.26 5.97 -2.58
N LEU A 303 5.77 6.51 -3.68
CA LEU A 303 4.34 6.57 -3.94
C LEU A 303 3.85 5.21 -4.45
N ALA A 304 2.74 4.72 -3.88
CA ALA A 304 2.06 3.51 -4.30
C ALA A 304 1.41 3.68 -5.68
N GLN A 305 1.08 2.56 -6.32
CA GLN A 305 0.50 2.53 -7.66
C GLN A 305 -0.82 3.29 -7.80
N ASP A 306 -1.58 3.40 -6.69
CA ASP A 306 -2.81 4.19 -6.63
C ASP A 306 -2.60 5.71 -6.57
N GLY A 307 -1.35 6.17 -6.41
CA GLY A 307 -1.01 7.58 -6.34
C GLY A 307 -1.46 8.29 -5.06
N ARG A 308 -1.95 7.57 -4.05
CA ARG A 308 -2.51 8.14 -2.82
C ARG A 308 -1.70 7.77 -1.58
N ARG A 309 -1.19 6.53 -1.54
CA ARG A 309 -0.42 6.03 -0.40
C ARG A 309 1.07 6.26 -0.60
N GLY A 310 1.73 6.90 0.36
CA GLY A 310 3.19 7.02 0.42
C GLY A 310 3.78 6.01 1.39
N THR A 311 4.87 5.34 1.05
CA THR A 311 5.59 4.46 1.97
C THR A 311 7.03 4.94 2.21
N PHE A 312 7.48 4.83 3.45
CA PHE A 312 8.81 5.29 3.87
C PHE A 312 9.47 4.16 4.66
N GLN A 313 10.47 3.53 4.04
CA GLN A 313 11.22 2.45 4.64
C GLN A 313 12.47 2.99 5.34
N ILE A 314 12.71 2.48 6.55
CA ILE A 314 13.86 2.84 7.38
C ILE A 314 14.53 1.53 7.81
N ASP A 315 15.73 1.28 7.30
CA ASP A 315 16.58 0.14 7.65
C ASP A 315 17.79 0.63 8.44
N ALA A 316 17.92 0.18 9.69
CA ALA A 316 19.07 0.50 10.54
C ALA A 316 19.24 -0.57 11.63
N ASP A 317 20.48 -0.84 12.05
CA ASP A 317 20.80 -1.73 13.17
C ASP A 317 20.17 -3.14 13.09
N GLY A 318 19.98 -3.67 11.87
CA GLY A 318 19.33 -4.97 11.64
C GLY A 318 17.82 -4.97 11.89
N VAL A 319 17.21 -3.79 12.02
CA VAL A 319 15.78 -3.56 12.23
C VAL A 319 15.23 -2.78 11.04
N ARG A 320 13.99 -3.09 10.65
CA ARG A 320 13.24 -2.35 9.64
C ARG A 320 12.00 -1.76 10.27
N ALA A 321 11.74 -0.48 9.96
CA ALA A 321 10.44 0.13 10.10
C ALA A 321 9.91 0.53 8.72
N VAL A 322 8.62 0.31 8.49
CA VAL A 322 7.91 0.83 7.31
C VAL A 322 6.79 1.72 7.80
N LEU A 323 6.85 2.99 7.45
CA LEU A 323 5.76 3.94 7.66
C LEU A 323 4.94 4.06 6.38
N GLN A 324 3.64 4.28 6.53
CA GLN A 324 2.75 4.64 5.44
C GLN A 324 2.08 5.98 5.74
N VAL A 325 1.91 6.78 4.70
CA VAL A 325 1.00 7.92 4.70
C VAL A 325 -0.20 7.56 3.85
N ASP A 326 -1.37 7.56 4.46
CA ASP A 326 -2.64 7.40 3.76
C ASP A 326 -3.68 8.36 4.32
N HIS A 327 -4.40 9.07 3.44
CA HIS A 327 -5.36 10.11 3.82
C HIS A 327 -4.80 11.13 4.85
N GLY A 328 -3.50 11.44 4.76
CA GLY A 328 -2.81 12.34 5.69
C GLY A 328 -2.40 11.71 7.02
N VAL A 329 -2.69 10.43 7.26
CA VAL A 329 -2.30 9.72 8.49
C VAL A 329 -0.96 9.03 8.28
N VAL A 330 0.03 9.34 9.13
CA VAL A 330 1.34 8.65 9.17
C VAL A 330 1.25 7.48 10.13
N SER A 331 1.13 6.25 9.63
CA SER A 331 1.00 5.04 10.44
C SER A 331 2.18 4.08 10.26
N LEU A 332 2.42 3.25 11.27
CA LEU A 332 3.36 2.14 11.19
C LEU A 332 2.71 0.98 10.44
N GLN A 333 3.38 0.46 9.41
CA GLN A 333 2.94 -0.74 8.69
C GLN A 333 3.73 -1.99 9.10
N PHE A 334 5.00 -1.81 9.47
CA PHE A 334 5.86 -2.88 9.92
C PHE A 334 6.91 -2.34 10.87
N PHE A 335 7.20 -3.07 11.95
CA PHE A 335 8.41 -2.89 12.74
C PHE A 335 8.89 -4.22 13.30
N GLY A 336 10.14 -4.56 13.02
CA GLY A 336 10.73 -5.83 13.38
C GLY A 336 12.12 -6.04 12.79
N PRO A 337 12.69 -7.25 12.92
CA PRO A 337 13.95 -7.59 12.28
C PRO A 337 13.92 -7.29 10.78
N ALA A 338 14.98 -6.68 10.26
CA ALA A 338 15.13 -6.50 8.82
C ALA A 338 15.26 -7.89 8.17
N PRO A 339 14.52 -8.18 7.08
CA PRO A 339 14.72 -9.41 6.35
C PRO A 339 16.18 -9.49 5.88
N THR A 340 16.83 -10.64 6.11
CA THR A 340 18.20 -10.89 5.66
C THR A 340 18.30 -10.61 4.16
N ALA A 341 19.30 -9.80 3.76
CA ALA A 341 19.58 -9.48 2.37
C ALA A 341 19.69 -10.78 1.55
N GLY A 342 18.65 -11.03 0.74
CA GLY A 342 18.41 -12.32 0.09
C GLY A 342 16.93 -12.58 -0.18
N VAL A 343 16.03 -11.94 0.59
CA VAL A 343 14.58 -11.92 0.31
C VAL A 343 14.21 -10.48 -0.05
N ALA A 344 14.39 -10.12 -1.32
CA ALA A 344 13.64 -8.99 -1.88
C ALA A 344 12.14 -9.30 -1.69
N PRO A 345 11.26 -8.29 -1.54
CA PRO A 345 9.84 -8.53 -1.76
C PRO A 345 9.73 -9.19 -3.13
N GLU A 346 9.21 -10.41 -3.20
CA GLU A 346 9.06 -11.11 -4.45
C GLU A 346 8.24 -10.19 -5.35
N ALA A 347 8.87 -9.75 -6.44
CA ALA A 347 8.20 -8.93 -7.42
C ALA A 347 6.94 -9.67 -7.87
N PRO A 348 5.92 -8.95 -8.36
CA PRO A 348 4.81 -9.59 -9.03
C PRO A 348 5.27 -10.71 -9.97
N PRO A 349 4.73 -11.94 -9.86
CA PRO A 349 5.05 -12.98 -10.82
C PRO A 349 4.72 -12.48 -12.23
N ALA A 350 5.55 -12.92 -13.18
CA ALA A 350 5.46 -12.55 -14.59
C ALA A 350 4.11 -12.88 -15.24
#